data_AF-A0A495IJW4-F1
#
_entry.id   AF-A0A495IJW4-F1
#
_cell.length_a   1.000
_cell.length_b   1.000
_cell.length_c   1.000
_cell.angle_alpha   90.00
_cell.angle_beta   90.00
_cell.angle_gamma   90.00
#
_symmetry.space_group_name_H-M   'P 1'
#
loop_
_entity.id
_entity.type
_entity.pdbx_description
1 polymer ?
#
loop_
_entity_poly.entity_id
_entity_poly.type
_entity_poly.pdbx_seq_one_letter_code
_entity_poly.pdbx_strand_id
1 'polypeptide(L)'
;MKRRAFLAGGVAVAATAALAACTAASAGSGASKGAGAGSATAVATPAAPRVTSLSSTSGSLVGGETVALAGVSLTGVTRVVFNGVDSPSVTAVSATSVKAVVPSAVNFQPSSGGVVAYRGTTVVASARALTYTWAPRTGVDKQMQYAFAHWNAPTYNPAYLNFDSVGGDCQNFVSQSLLAGGLPKSSSWFYDSASSHSSSWGYAPAFNDLAPSLGFTRLTSAQESQVQIGDLAYFDWNGNGIPDHVMMVSAVSAAATSSGSGSSASGSTSAASSSTIIKLVGHNLDYDYRDLQTTITKDHPGATVWFYALPKSFR
;
A
#
# COMPACT_ATOMS: atom_id res chain seq x y z
N MET A 1 25.01 22.01 12.97
CA MET A 1 26.10 22.03 11.97
C MET A 1 26.76 20.66 11.91
N LYS A 2 26.67 19.97 10.75
CA LYS A 2 27.64 19.03 10.15
C LYS A 2 26.93 18.30 9.01
N ARG A 3 26.99 18.88 7.80
CA ARG A 3 26.49 18.29 6.55
C ARG A 3 27.50 17.24 6.08
N ARG A 4 27.07 16.01 5.81
CA ARG A 4 27.87 15.01 5.07
C ARG A 4 27.24 14.84 3.69
N ALA A 5 27.95 15.33 2.69
CA ALA A 5 27.62 15.19 1.28
C ALA A 5 27.99 13.77 0.82
N PHE A 6 27.07 13.08 0.14
CA PHE A 6 27.38 11.88 -0.62
C PHE A 6 27.50 12.27 -2.09
N LEU A 7 28.70 12.05 -2.66
CA LEU A 7 29.00 12.23 -4.07
C LEU A 7 28.31 11.14 -4.91
N ALA A 8 27.61 11.58 -5.95
CA ALA A 8 27.13 10.74 -7.04
C ALA A 8 28.29 10.43 -8.01
N GLY A 9 28.67 9.16 -8.10
CA GLY A 9 29.57 8.65 -9.14
C GLY A 9 28.76 8.09 -10.31
N GLY A 10 28.61 8.88 -11.37
CA GLY A 10 28.12 8.41 -12.66
C GLY A 10 29.23 7.70 -13.44
N VAL A 11 28.98 6.50 -13.94
CA VAL A 11 29.83 5.83 -14.92
C VAL A 11 29.09 5.82 -16.25
N ALA A 12 29.57 6.64 -17.18
CA ALA A 12 29.19 6.61 -18.59
C ALA A 12 29.97 5.47 -19.28
N VAL A 13 29.25 4.56 -19.96
CA VAL A 13 29.88 3.60 -20.87
C VAL A 13 29.68 4.11 -22.29
N ALA A 14 30.80 4.45 -22.93
CA ALA A 14 30.86 4.93 -24.30
C ALA A 14 30.57 3.79 -25.29
N ALA A 15 29.73 4.09 -26.28
CA ALA A 15 29.47 3.25 -27.43
C ALA A 15 30.58 3.45 -28.49
N THR A 16 31.23 2.37 -28.91
CA THR A 16 32.12 2.35 -30.07
C THR A 16 31.36 1.78 -31.28
N ALA A 17 31.12 2.66 -32.26
CA ALA A 17 30.71 2.29 -33.60
C ALA A 17 31.97 1.95 -34.43
N ALA A 18 31.98 0.78 -35.08
CA ALA A 18 32.96 0.44 -36.10
C ALA A 18 32.26 0.36 -37.45
N LEU A 19 32.59 1.30 -38.34
CA LEU A 19 32.32 1.25 -39.77
C LEU A 19 33.26 0.21 -40.41
N ALA A 20 32.72 -0.63 -41.29
CA ALA A 20 33.51 -1.34 -42.29
C ALA A 20 32.85 -1.17 -43.66
N ALA A 21 33.70 -0.76 -44.61
CA ALA A 21 33.38 -0.22 -45.92
C ALA A 21 33.11 -1.28 -46.99
N CYS A 22 32.51 -0.78 -48.07
CA CYS A 22 32.13 -1.47 -49.30
C CYS A 22 33.33 -2.01 -50.10
N THR A 23 33.16 -3.17 -50.73
CA THR A 23 33.76 -3.48 -52.03
C THR A 23 32.75 -4.26 -52.88
N ALA A 24 32.40 -3.69 -54.04
CA ALA A 24 31.61 -4.33 -55.07
C ALA A 24 32.50 -5.25 -55.92
N ALA A 25 31.99 -6.42 -56.32
CA ALA A 25 32.56 -7.21 -57.40
C ALA A 25 31.47 -7.96 -58.18
N SER A 26 31.35 -7.55 -59.45
CA SER A 26 30.98 -8.27 -60.69
C SER A 26 29.83 -9.28 -60.71
N ALA A 27 28.88 -8.98 -61.60
CA ALA A 27 27.90 -9.89 -62.18
C ALA A 27 28.55 -11.08 -62.90
N GLY A 28 28.00 -12.27 -62.65
CA GLY A 28 28.23 -13.48 -63.44
C GLY A 28 26.90 -14.18 -63.67
N SER A 29 26.41 -14.14 -64.91
CA SER A 29 25.24 -14.88 -65.37
C SER A 29 25.53 -16.38 -65.36
N GLY A 30 24.72 -17.14 -64.62
CA GLY A 30 24.70 -18.60 -64.65
C GLY A 30 23.26 -19.08 -64.52
N ALA A 31 22.65 -19.46 -65.63
CA ALA A 31 21.37 -20.14 -65.64
C ALA A 31 21.54 -21.56 -65.07
N SER A 32 20.76 -21.91 -64.06
CA SER A 32 20.53 -23.31 -63.70
C SER A 32 19.07 -23.56 -63.29
N LYS A 33 18.61 -24.71 -63.78
CA LYS A 33 17.27 -25.32 -63.72
C LYS A 33 16.55 -25.19 -62.39
N GLY A 34 15.22 -25.08 -62.50
CA GLY A 34 14.28 -25.02 -61.40
C GLY A 34 14.44 -26.13 -60.36
N ALA A 35 14.43 -25.70 -59.10
CA ALA A 35 13.98 -26.47 -57.96
C ALA A 35 12.76 -25.73 -57.40
N GLY A 36 11.67 -26.47 -57.14
CA GLY A 36 10.40 -25.90 -56.71
C GLY A 36 10.56 -24.96 -55.53
N ALA A 37 9.96 -23.77 -55.63
CA ALA A 37 9.77 -22.88 -54.51
C ALA A 37 8.86 -23.58 -53.50
N GLY A 38 9.45 -24.33 -52.57
CA GLY A 38 8.80 -24.62 -51.31
C GLY A 38 8.49 -23.28 -50.68
N SER A 39 7.21 -22.95 -50.53
CA SER A 39 6.77 -21.86 -49.66
C SER A 39 7.23 -22.21 -48.25
N ALA A 40 8.43 -21.78 -47.91
CA ALA A 40 8.86 -21.70 -46.53
C ALA A 40 7.93 -20.67 -45.88
N THR A 41 6.94 -21.14 -45.13
CA THR A 41 6.21 -20.32 -44.18
C THR A 41 7.25 -19.72 -43.24
N ALA A 42 7.59 -18.45 -43.46
CA ALA A 42 8.48 -17.72 -42.60
C ALA A 42 7.88 -17.77 -41.19
N VAL A 43 8.52 -18.50 -40.28
CA VAL A 43 8.16 -18.51 -38.87
C VAL A 43 8.44 -17.10 -38.37
N ALA A 44 7.39 -16.33 -38.13
CA ALA A 44 7.51 -14.97 -37.62
C ALA A 44 8.29 -15.00 -36.30
N THR A 45 9.38 -14.25 -36.22
CA THR A 45 10.14 -14.11 -34.98
C THR A 45 9.23 -13.48 -33.92
N PRO A 46 9.08 -14.07 -32.72
CA PRO A 46 8.21 -13.51 -31.70
C PRO A 46 8.70 -12.11 -31.31
N ALA A 47 7.78 -11.15 -31.26
CA ALA A 47 8.09 -9.78 -30.88
C ALA A 47 8.74 -9.74 -29.49
N ALA A 48 9.81 -8.96 -29.33
CA ALA A 48 10.49 -8.80 -28.05
C ALA A 48 9.51 -8.27 -26.97
N PRO A 49 9.56 -8.81 -25.73
CA PRO A 49 8.70 -8.36 -24.63
C PRO A 49 8.79 -6.85 -24.39
N ARG A 50 7.65 -6.16 -24.43
CA ARG A 50 7.62 -4.70 -24.24
C ARG A 50 6.30 -4.21 -23.65
N VAL A 51 6.38 -3.42 -22.58
CA VAL A 51 5.24 -2.69 -22.00
C VAL A 51 5.08 -1.34 -22.71
N THR A 52 3.85 -0.89 -22.93
CA THR A 52 3.55 0.30 -23.74
C THR A 52 2.75 1.37 -22.99
N SER A 53 1.84 0.96 -22.10
CA SER A 53 0.98 1.88 -21.36
C SER A 53 0.46 1.28 -20.06
N LEU A 54 -0.06 2.16 -19.22
CA LEU A 54 -0.84 1.86 -18.03
C LEU A 54 -2.29 2.28 -18.28
N SER A 55 -3.27 1.53 -17.75
CA SER A 55 -4.68 1.91 -17.80
C SER A 55 -5.02 3.14 -16.93
N SER A 56 -4.21 3.40 -15.90
CA SER A 56 -4.22 4.62 -15.10
C SER A 56 -2.79 4.98 -14.71
N THR A 57 -2.51 6.27 -14.61
CA THR A 57 -1.21 6.82 -14.18
C THR A 57 -1.29 7.48 -12.80
N SER A 58 -2.42 7.37 -12.10
CA SER A 58 -2.56 7.93 -10.76
C SER A 58 -3.65 7.28 -9.91
N GLY A 59 -3.45 7.27 -8.58
CA GLY A 59 -4.29 6.58 -7.60
C GLY A 59 -4.33 7.25 -6.23
N SER A 60 -5.07 6.62 -5.33
CA SER A 60 -5.15 6.89 -3.90
C SER A 60 -3.77 6.69 -3.23
N LEU A 61 -3.55 7.35 -2.10
CA LEU A 61 -2.39 7.13 -1.22
C LEU A 61 -2.43 5.74 -0.58
N VAL A 62 -3.64 5.23 -0.28
CA VAL A 62 -3.83 3.87 0.27
C VAL A 62 -3.46 2.79 -0.73
N GLY A 63 -3.63 3.04 -2.03
CA GLY A 63 -3.41 2.04 -3.07
C GLY A 63 -4.50 0.97 -3.10
N GLY A 64 -4.15 -0.22 -3.60
CA GLY A 64 -5.08 -1.35 -3.75
C GLY A 64 -5.83 -1.35 -5.08
N GLU A 65 -5.78 -0.28 -5.87
CA GLU A 65 -6.39 -0.28 -7.20
C GLU A 65 -5.61 -1.19 -8.15
N THR A 66 -6.34 -1.82 -9.08
CA THR A 66 -5.72 -2.63 -10.13
C THR A 66 -5.44 -1.79 -11.37
N VAL A 67 -4.17 -1.73 -11.78
CA VAL A 67 -3.73 -1.11 -13.03
C VAL A 67 -3.38 -2.19 -14.04
N ALA A 68 -3.85 -2.06 -15.27
CA ALA A 68 -3.45 -2.92 -16.38
C ALA A 68 -2.25 -2.33 -17.12
N LEU A 69 -1.21 -3.14 -17.30
CA LEU A 69 -0.06 -2.89 -18.16
C LEU A 69 -0.34 -3.52 -19.52
N ALA A 70 -0.42 -2.69 -20.57
CA ALA A 70 -0.60 -3.17 -21.94
C ALA A 70 0.74 -3.27 -22.67
N GLY A 71 0.88 -4.24 -23.56
CA GLY A 71 2.13 -4.42 -24.30
C GLY A 71 2.09 -5.58 -25.29
N VAL A 72 3.27 -6.08 -25.63
CA VAL A 72 3.47 -7.25 -26.50
C VAL A 72 4.36 -8.25 -25.80
N SER A 73 4.10 -9.54 -26.04
CA SER A 73 4.82 -10.64 -25.41
C SER A 73 4.99 -10.40 -23.92
N LEU A 74 3.90 -10.36 -23.15
CA LEU A 74 3.91 -10.15 -21.69
C LEU A 74 3.74 -11.44 -20.89
N THR A 75 3.57 -12.59 -21.55
CA THR A 75 3.54 -13.90 -20.89
C THR A 75 4.77 -14.09 -20.00
N GLY A 76 4.59 -14.51 -18.75
CA GLY A 76 5.69 -14.72 -17.79
C GLY A 76 6.12 -13.47 -17.02
N VAL A 77 5.46 -12.32 -17.19
CA VAL A 77 5.57 -11.21 -16.23
C VAL A 77 4.89 -11.63 -14.94
N THR A 78 5.65 -11.68 -13.85
CA THR A 78 5.18 -12.13 -12.54
C THR A 78 5.39 -11.08 -11.44
N ARG A 79 6.12 -10.01 -11.73
CA ARG A 79 6.41 -8.93 -10.78
C ARG A 79 6.32 -7.59 -11.46
N VAL A 80 5.69 -6.63 -10.78
CA VAL A 80 5.59 -5.23 -11.18
C VAL A 80 5.98 -4.40 -9.96
N VAL A 81 6.79 -3.37 -10.18
CA VAL A 81 7.33 -2.50 -9.14
C VAL A 81 6.88 -1.09 -9.43
N PHE A 82 6.29 -0.43 -8.43
CA PHE A 82 5.85 0.95 -8.47
C PHE A 82 6.72 1.77 -7.53
N ASN A 83 7.48 2.72 -8.06
CA ASN A 83 8.38 3.59 -7.29
C ASN A 83 9.29 2.82 -6.31
N GLY A 84 9.81 1.66 -6.73
CA GLY A 84 10.65 0.80 -5.90
C GLY A 84 9.91 -0.15 -4.95
N VAL A 85 8.57 -0.07 -4.86
CA VAL A 85 7.73 -0.95 -4.02
C VAL A 85 7.08 -2.04 -4.88
N ASP A 86 7.12 -3.28 -4.40
CA ASP A 86 6.51 -4.41 -5.10
C ASP A 86 4.97 -4.30 -5.10
N SER A 87 4.38 -4.57 -6.26
CA SER A 87 2.95 -4.78 -6.41
C SER A 87 2.48 -5.94 -5.53
N PRO A 88 1.48 -5.77 -4.65
CA PRO A 88 0.99 -6.84 -3.77
C PRO A 88 0.45 -8.06 -4.51
N SER A 89 -0.03 -7.88 -5.74
CA SER A 89 -0.43 -8.99 -6.61
C SER A 89 -0.21 -8.61 -8.07
N VAL A 90 0.22 -9.60 -8.87
CA VAL A 90 0.36 -9.49 -10.32
C VAL A 90 -0.37 -10.67 -10.95
N THR A 91 -1.32 -10.37 -11.82
CA THR A 91 -2.09 -11.39 -12.56
C THR A 91 -1.79 -11.26 -14.04
N ALA A 92 -1.15 -12.28 -14.61
CA ALA A 92 -1.01 -12.39 -16.05
C ALA A 92 -2.40 -12.62 -16.67
N VAL A 93 -2.77 -11.80 -17.66
CA VAL A 93 -4.07 -11.91 -18.33
C VAL A 93 -3.90 -12.52 -19.72
N SER A 94 -2.96 -12.00 -20.50
CA SER A 94 -2.66 -12.47 -21.85
C SER A 94 -1.22 -12.12 -22.25
N ALA A 95 -0.83 -12.51 -23.47
CA ALA A 95 0.43 -12.06 -24.06
C ALA A 95 0.51 -10.53 -24.26
N THR A 96 -0.59 -9.78 -24.08
CA THR A 96 -0.65 -8.34 -24.31
C THR A 96 -1.12 -7.54 -23.09
N SER A 97 -1.46 -8.22 -21.98
CA SER A 97 -2.00 -7.58 -20.79
C SER A 97 -1.59 -8.28 -19.49
N VAL A 98 -1.17 -7.48 -18.52
CA VAL A 98 -0.88 -7.89 -17.14
C VAL A 98 -1.60 -6.95 -16.21
N LYS A 99 -2.24 -7.45 -15.15
CA LYS A 99 -2.82 -6.63 -14.09
C LYS A 99 -1.89 -6.62 -12.88
N ALA A 100 -1.73 -5.46 -12.27
CA ALA A 100 -0.94 -5.28 -11.06
C ALA A 100 -1.74 -4.44 -10.05
N VAL A 101 -1.67 -4.82 -8.78
CA VAL A 101 -2.25 -4.04 -7.68
C VAL A 101 -1.27 -2.95 -7.27
N VAL A 102 -1.72 -1.72 -7.18
CA VAL A 102 -0.87 -0.60 -6.78
C VAL A 102 -0.60 -0.69 -5.27
N PRO A 103 0.68 -0.66 -4.82
CA PRO A 103 0.97 -0.61 -3.39
C PRO A 103 0.59 0.74 -2.79
N SER A 104 0.42 0.80 -1.48
CA SER A 104 0.26 2.07 -0.76
C SER A 104 1.47 2.97 -1.00
N ALA A 105 1.23 4.29 -1.03
CA ALA A 105 2.29 5.27 -1.04
C ALA A 105 3.13 5.14 0.24
N VAL A 106 4.44 5.35 0.13
CA VAL A 106 5.35 5.35 1.29
C VAL A 106 4.86 6.37 2.32
N ASN A 107 4.58 5.90 3.54
CA ASN A 107 4.05 6.70 4.65
C ASN A 107 2.81 7.52 4.27
N PHE A 108 2.01 7.04 3.31
CA PHE A 108 0.84 7.73 2.78
C PHE A 108 1.13 9.17 2.35
N GLN A 109 2.33 9.45 1.82
CA GLN A 109 2.67 10.79 1.30
C GLN A 109 2.55 10.86 -0.24
N PRO A 110 2.07 11.98 -0.80
CA PRO A 110 2.02 12.19 -2.24
C PRO A 110 3.38 11.98 -2.88
N SER A 111 3.40 11.22 -3.97
CA SER A 111 4.64 10.90 -4.68
C SER A 111 4.35 10.49 -6.11
N SER A 112 5.38 10.53 -6.95
CA SER A 112 5.35 10.01 -8.31
C SER A 112 6.60 9.18 -8.56
N GLY A 113 6.47 8.06 -9.26
CA GLY A 113 7.61 7.20 -9.52
C GLY A 113 7.41 6.25 -10.70
N GLY A 114 8.52 5.63 -11.12
CA GLY A 114 8.55 4.72 -12.26
C GLY A 114 7.77 3.42 -12.02
N VAL A 115 7.21 2.86 -13.08
CA VAL A 115 6.60 1.52 -13.09
C VAL A 115 7.43 0.58 -13.93
N VAL A 116 7.89 -0.54 -13.33
CA VAL A 116 8.78 -1.50 -13.99
C VAL A 116 8.20 -2.91 -13.88
N ALA A 117 8.08 -3.60 -15.01
CA ALA A 117 7.66 -5.00 -15.07
C ALA A 117 8.86 -5.94 -15.19
N TYR A 118 8.76 -7.12 -14.59
CA TYR A 118 9.82 -8.12 -14.56
C TYR A 118 9.31 -9.49 -14.98
N ARG A 119 10.18 -10.22 -15.70
CA ARG A 119 10.09 -11.67 -15.94
C ARG A 119 11.20 -12.34 -15.12
N GLY A 120 10.83 -12.98 -14.02
CA GLY A 120 11.82 -13.38 -13.01
C GLY A 120 12.57 -12.14 -12.51
N THR A 121 13.89 -12.12 -12.69
CA THR A 121 14.75 -10.98 -12.33
C THR A 121 15.03 -10.00 -13.48
N THR A 122 14.59 -10.33 -14.70
CA THR A 122 14.88 -9.53 -15.90
C THR A 122 13.83 -8.46 -16.11
N VAL A 123 14.26 -7.21 -16.28
CA VAL A 123 13.38 -6.09 -16.61
C VAL A 123 12.78 -6.28 -18.01
N VAL A 124 11.47 -6.12 -18.12
CA VAL A 124 10.78 -6.03 -19.42
C VAL A 124 10.91 -4.61 -19.94
N ALA A 125 11.37 -4.46 -21.19
CA ALA A 125 11.54 -3.16 -21.81
C ALA A 125 10.22 -2.37 -21.82
N SER A 126 10.31 -1.05 -21.63
CA SER A 126 9.15 -0.16 -21.73
C SER A 126 9.26 0.74 -22.95
N ALA A 127 8.12 1.08 -23.53
CA ALA A 127 8.05 1.87 -24.74
C ALA A 127 8.47 3.32 -24.58
N ARG A 128 8.23 3.79 -23.37
CA ARG A 128 8.49 5.11 -22.83
C ARG A 128 8.63 4.91 -21.32
N ALA A 129 9.12 5.93 -20.62
CA ALA A 129 9.02 5.95 -19.16
C ALA A 129 7.53 5.83 -18.77
N LEU A 130 7.24 4.87 -17.90
CA LEU A 130 5.93 4.70 -17.28
C LEU A 130 6.00 5.25 -15.87
N THR A 131 5.08 6.14 -15.52
CA THR A 131 5.04 6.80 -14.22
C THR A 131 3.65 6.64 -13.62
N TYR A 132 3.61 6.41 -12.30
CA TYR A 132 2.40 6.42 -11.50
C TYR A 132 2.50 7.50 -10.41
N THR A 133 1.39 8.17 -10.11
CA THR A 133 1.30 9.24 -9.11
C THR A 133 0.28 8.89 -8.04
N TRP A 134 0.72 8.86 -6.78
CA TRP A 134 -0.17 8.75 -5.63
C TRP A 134 -0.54 10.14 -5.14
N ALA A 135 -1.84 10.37 -4.94
CA ALA A 135 -2.37 11.64 -4.47
C ALA A 135 -3.57 11.41 -3.55
N PRO A 136 -3.84 12.31 -2.59
CA PRO A 136 -5.00 12.20 -1.73
C PRO A 136 -6.29 12.41 -2.53
N ARG A 137 -7.17 11.41 -2.51
CA ARG A 137 -8.46 11.41 -3.23
C ARG A 137 -9.62 11.21 -2.28
N THR A 138 -9.42 10.44 -1.22
CA THR A 138 -10.46 10.05 -0.26
C THR A 138 -10.22 10.69 1.10
N GLY A 139 -11.19 10.54 2.02
CA GLY A 139 -10.97 10.93 3.42
C GLY A 139 -9.93 10.03 4.10
N VAL A 140 -9.92 8.74 3.79
CA VAL A 140 -8.91 7.78 4.29
C VAL A 140 -7.50 8.19 3.86
N ASP A 141 -7.33 8.62 2.61
CA ASP A 141 -6.03 9.11 2.13
C ASP A 141 -5.50 10.25 2.98
N LYS A 142 -6.35 11.25 3.26
CA LYS A 142 -5.97 12.44 4.04
C LYS A 142 -5.80 12.11 5.53
N GLN A 143 -6.61 11.20 6.06
CA GLN A 143 -6.49 10.68 7.43
C GLN A 143 -5.13 10.00 7.63
N MET A 144 -4.75 9.07 6.74
CA MET A 144 -3.47 8.37 6.85
C MET A 144 -2.29 9.28 6.53
N GLN A 145 -2.43 10.19 5.57
CA GLN A 145 -1.42 11.22 5.30
C GLN A 145 -1.13 12.05 6.55
N TYR A 146 -2.18 12.47 7.27
CA TYR A 146 -2.06 13.19 8.52
C TYR A 146 -1.41 12.34 9.61
N ALA A 147 -1.94 11.13 9.82
CA ALA A 147 -1.43 10.22 10.85
C ALA A 147 0.07 9.99 10.67
N PHE A 148 0.53 9.68 9.45
CA PHE A 148 1.93 9.43 9.16
C PHE A 148 2.83 10.67 9.16
N ALA A 149 2.25 11.87 9.10
CA ALA A 149 2.99 13.11 9.29
C ALA A 149 3.18 13.50 10.77
N HIS A 150 2.39 12.90 11.68
CA HIS A 150 2.26 13.38 13.06
C HIS A 150 2.28 12.29 14.14
N TRP A 151 2.46 11.01 13.80
CA TRP A 151 2.31 9.89 14.74
C TRP A 151 3.35 9.81 15.86
N ASN A 152 4.48 10.52 15.75
CA ASN A 152 5.54 10.50 16.76
C ASN A 152 6.08 11.87 17.15
N ALA A 153 6.63 11.96 18.35
CA ALA A 153 7.47 13.10 18.71
C ALA A 153 8.75 13.17 17.84
N PRO A 154 9.22 14.37 17.43
CA PRO A 154 8.69 15.70 17.76
C PRO A 154 7.68 16.22 16.72
N THR A 155 7.09 15.37 15.88
CA THR A 155 6.24 15.77 14.74
C THR A 155 4.78 15.97 15.09
N TYR A 156 4.38 15.80 16.35
CA TYR A 156 3.03 16.10 16.82
C TYR A 156 2.55 17.47 16.35
N ASN A 157 1.27 17.57 15.97
CA ASN A 157 0.72 18.80 15.45
C ASN A 157 0.52 19.84 16.58
N PRO A 158 1.27 20.96 16.57
CA PRO A 158 1.21 21.96 17.64
C PRO A 158 -0.10 22.78 17.65
N ALA A 159 -0.98 22.61 16.64
CA ALA A 159 -2.29 23.25 16.60
C ALA A 159 -3.27 22.66 17.63
N TYR A 160 -2.97 21.48 18.19
CA TYR A 160 -3.82 20.80 19.16
C TYR A 160 -3.08 20.63 20.49
N LEU A 161 -3.85 20.68 21.57
CA LEU A 161 -3.34 20.34 22.90
C LEU A 161 -2.91 18.87 22.91
N ASN A 162 -1.72 18.59 23.43
CA ASN A 162 -1.29 17.23 23.73
C ASN A 162 -1.94 16.78 25.06
N PHE A 163 -2.72 15.71 25.02
CA PHE A 163 -3.42 15.16 26.18
C PHE A 163 -2.68 14.00 26.87
N ASP A 164 -1.39 13.80 26.58
CA ASP A 164 -0.58 12.69 27.13
C ASP A 164 -0.61 12.65 28.66
N SER A 165 -0.51 13.82 29.31
CA SER A 165 -0.49 13.91 30.77
C SER A 165 -1.82 13.52 31.43
N VAL A 166 -2.90 13.43 30.65
CA VAL A 166 -4.24 13.06 31.13
C VAL A 166 -4.77 11.76 30.48
N GLY A 167 -3.95 11.10 29.64
CA GLY A 167 -4.29 9.84 28.96
C GLY A 167 -5.21 9.96 27.74
N GLY A 168 -5.57 11.19 27.33
CA GLY A 168 -6.55 11.43 26.25
C GLY A 168 -5.96 11.45 24.83
N ASP A 169 -4.64 11.37 24.70
CA ASP A 169 -3.99 11.71 23.43
C ASP A 169 -4.26 10.71 22.31
N CYS A 170 -4.54 9.45 22.65
CA CYS A 170 -4.93 8.42 21.70
C CYS A 170 -6.18 8.83 20.91
N GLN A 171 -7.24 9.25 21.60
CA GLN A 171 -8.46 9.72 20.94
C GLN A 171 -8.26 11.09 20.29
N ASN A 172 -7.47 11.97 20.90
CA ASN A 172 -7.14 13.27 20.30
C ASN A 172 -6.47 13.12 18.93
N PHE A 173 -5.47 12.25 18.82
CA PHE A 173 -4.76 11.96 17.57
C PHE A 173 -5.68 11.34 16.50
N VAL A 174 -6.53 10.39 16.91
CA VAL A 174 -7.56 9.84 16.02
C VAL A 174 -8.51 10.94 15.55
N SER A 175 -8.97 11.81 16.46
CA SER A 175 -9.89 12.90 16.12
C SER A 175 -9.27 13.90 15.14
N GLN A 176 -8.02 14.28 15.35
CA GLN A 176 -7.27 15.13 14.43
C GLN A 176 -7.17 14.51 13.03
N SER A 177 -6.87 13.21 12.96
CA SER A 177 -6.74 12.48 11.70
C SER A 177 -8.08 12.37 10.97
N LEU A 178 -9.17 12.11 11.70
CA LEU A 178 -10.54 12.11 11.15
C LEU A 178 -10.93 13.50 10.62
N LEU A 179 -10.58 14.57 11.34
CA LEU A 179 -10.85 15.94 10.88
C LEU A 179 -10.04 16.26 9.62
N ALA A 180 -8.76 15.88 9.55
CA ALA A 180 -7.93 16.00 8.35
C ALA A 180 -8.50 15.18 7.17
N GLY A 181 -9.10 14.04 7.46
CA GLY A 181 -9.87 13.23 6.52
C GLY A 181 -11.17 13.87 6.01
N GLY A 182 -11.62 14.96 6.65
CA GLY A 182 -12.82 15.69 6.25
C GLY A 182 -14.09 15.25 6.96
N LEU A 183 -14.00 14.54 8.09
CA LEU A 183 -15.16 14.32 8.95
C LEU A 183 -15.65 15.69 9.47
N PRO A 184 -16.90 16.10 9.21
CA PRO A 184 -17.38 17.41 9.63
C PRO A 184 -17.50 17.46 11.15
N LYS A 185 -17.09 18.59 11.74
CA LYS A 185 -17.32 18.88 13.16
C LYS A 185 -18.83 18.96 13.43
N SER A 186 -19.21 18.62 14.66
CA SER A 186 -20.57 18.77 15.18
C SER A 186 -20.53 19.32 16.60
N SER A 187 -21.68 19.69 17.17
CA SER A 187 -21.75 20.09 18.58
C SER A 187 -21.28 18.99 19.55
N SER A 188 -21.37 17.73 19.12
CA SER A 188 -21.00 16.56 19.93
C SER A 188 -19.59 16.07 19.66
N TRP A 189 -18.91 16.57 18.63
CA TRP A 189 -17.51 16.25 18.29
C TRP A 189 -16.82 17.45 17.64
N PHE A 190 -15.99 18.15 18.41
CA PHE A 190 -15.28 19.34 17.96
C PHE A 190 -14.01 19.63 18.79
N TYR A 191 -13.09 20.36 18.17
CA TYR A 191 -12.01 21.09 18.83
C TYR A 191 -11.91 22.46 18.19
N ASP A 192 -12.14 23.50 18.99
CA ASP A 192 -12.00 24.89 18.59
C ASP A 192 -10.81 25.55 19.28
N SER A 193 -10.47 25.12 20.50
CA SER A 193 -9.26 25.52 21.22
C SER A 193 -8.96 24.58 22.39
N ALA A 194 -7.83 24.78 23.07
CA ALA A 194 -7.47 24.02 24.28
C ALA A 194 -8.48 24.15 25.43
N SER A 195 -9.29 25.20 25.46
CA SER A 195 -10.36 25.39 26.46
C SER A 195 -11.76 25.11 25.91
N SER A 196 -11.89 24.82 24.61
CA SER A 196 -13.17 24.59 23.94
C SER A 196 -13.06 23.41 22.97
N HIS A 197 -13.35 22.23 23.51
CA HIS A 197 -13.41 20.97 22.77
C HIS A 197 -14.42 20.03 23.45
N SER A 198 -14.98 19.09 22.68
CA SER A 198 -15.89 18.08 23.24
C SER A 198 -15.12 17.01 24.02
N SER A 199 -15.81 16.30 24.91
CA SER A 199 -15.24 15.11 25.58
C SER A 199 -14.87 14.03 24.55
N SER A 200 -15.76 13.77 23.59
CA SER A 200 -15.53 12.84 22.48
C SER A 200 -14.31 13.17 21.60
N TRP A 201 -13.77 14.39 21.64
CA TRP A 201 -12.57 14.73 20.88
C TRP A 201 -11.33 14.06 21.46
N GLY A 202 -11.21 13.99 22.79
CA GLY A 202 -10.01 13.53 23.50
C GLY A 202 -10.24 12.35 24.46
N TYR A 203 -11.47 11.82 24.57
CA TYR A 203 -11.77 10.70 25.47
C TYR A 203 -12.40 9.53 24.71
N ALA A 204 -11.68 8.40 24.66
CA ALA A 204 -12.01 7.23 23.85
C ALA A 204 -13.42 6.66 24.13
N PRO A 205 -13.86 6.47 25.40
CA PRO A 205 -15.23 6.05 25.69
C PRO A 205 -16.31 7.00 25.16
N ALA A 206 -16.09 8.32 25.27
CA ALA A 206 -17.07 9.29 24.75
C ALA A 206 -17.17 9.28 23.23
N PHE A 207 -16.06 9.07 22.50
CA PHE A 207 -16.15 8.88 21.05
C PHE A 207 -16.76 7.52 20.69
N ASN A 208 -16.42 6.45 21.41
CA ASN A 208 -16.99 5.12 21.18
C ASN A 208 -18.52 5.15 21.20
N ASP A 209 -19.12 5.85 22.16
CA ASP A 209 -20.57 5.97 22.28
C ASP A 209 -21.17 6.85 21.16
N LEU A 210 -20.40 7.83 20.69
CA LEU A 210 -20.82 8.76 19.64
C LEU A 210 -20.70 8.17 18.22
N ALA A 211 -19.71 7.29 17.99
CA ALA A 211 -19.32 6.82 16.65
C ALA A 211 -20.48 6.29 15.80
N PRO A 212 -21.43 5.48 16.32
CA PRO A 212 -22.59 5.04 15.54
C PRO A 212 -23.45 6.19 15.02
N SER A 213 -23.63 7.26 15.79
CA SER A 213 -24.40 8.44 15.38
C SER A 213 -23.72 9.26 14.27
N LEU A 214 -22.39 9.11 14.13
CA LEU A 214 -21.59 9.70 13.07
C LEU A 214 -21.49 8.79 11.83
N GLY A 215 -22.19 7.65 11.83
CA GLY A 215 -22.26 6.71 10.70
C GLY A 215 -21.16 5.66 10.68
N PHE A 216 -20.39 5.52 11.75
CA PHE A 216 -19.42 4.42 11.89
C PHE A 216 -20.15 3.11 12.19
N THR A 217 -19.65 1.99 11.65
CA THR A 217 -20.24 0.67 11.89
C THR A 217 -19.35 -0.16 12.77
N ARG A 218 -19.87 -0.65 13.92
CA ARG A 218 -19.08 -1.49 14.82
C ARG A 218 -18.85 -2.88 14.21
N LEU A 219 -17.61 -3.34 14.25
CA LEU A 219 -17.19 -4.69 13.89
C LEU A 219 -16.63 -5.38 15.13
N THR A 220 -17.02 -6.64 15.32
CA THR A 220 -16.46 -7.49 16.37
C THR A 220 -15.09 -8.05 15.97
N SER A 221 -14.34 -8.59 16.92
CA SER A 221 -13.07 -9.31 16.63
C SER A 221 -13.25 -10.50 15.68
N ALA A 222 -14.42 -11.13 15.64
CA ALA A 222 -14.74 -12.18 14.67
C ALA A 222 -14.86 -11.67 13.22
N GLN A 223 -14.92 -10.34 13.02
CA GLN A 223 -15.06 -9.68 11.72
C GLN A 223 -13.78 -8.98 11.27
N GLU A 224 -12.61 -9.36 11.80
CA GLU A 224 -11.30 -8.80 11.42
C GLU A 224 -11.06 -8.82 9.90
N SER A 225 -11.62 -9.80 9.17
CA SER A 225 -11.53 -9.87 7.70
C SER A 225 -12.27 -8.74 6.95
N GLN A 226 -13.13 -7.98 7.64
CA GLN A 226 -13.85 -6.83 7.09
C GLN A 226 -13.14 -5.51 7.38
N VAL A 227 -12.12 -5.52 8.24
CA VAL A 227 -11.36 -4.33 8.62
C VAL A 227 -10.57 -3.82 7.43
N GLN A 228 -10.55 -2.50 7.26
CA GLN A 228 -9.83 -1.82 6.19
C GLN A 228 -8.95 -0.70 6.76
N ILE A 229 -7.97 -0.26 5.97
CA ILE A 229 -7.15 0.90 6.31
C ILE A 229 -8.05 2.12 6.62
N GLY A 230 -7.68 2.85 7.66
CA GLY A 230 -8.41 3.99 8.22
C GLY A 230 -9.39 3.65 9.35
N ASP A 231 -9.84 2.39 9.46
CA ASP A 231 -10.76 1.98 10.53
C ASP A 231 -10.14 2.20 11.92
N LEU A 232 -11.00 2.32 12.93
CA LEU A 232 -10.57 2.55 14.31
C LEU A 232 -10.56 1.22 15.06
N ALA A 233 -9.47 0.91 15.76
CA ALA A 233 -9.37 -0.23 16.67
C ALA A 233 -9.46 0.27 18.11
N TYR A 234 -10.50 -0.13 18.82
CA TYR A 234 -10.71 0.18 20.24
C TYR A 234 -10.33 -1.02 21.10
N PHE A 235 -9.60 -0.74 22.16
CA PHE A 235 -9.07 -1.74 23.07
C PHE A 235 -9.66 -1.58 24.46
N ASP A 236 -10.05 -2.70 25.05
CA ASP A 236 -10.36 -2.83 26.46
C ASP A 236 -9.31 -3.75 27.08
N TRP A 237 -8.41 -3.16 27.85
CA TRP A 237 -7.26 -3.82 28.45
C TRP A 237 -7.65 -4.65 29.67
N ASN A 238 -8.75 -4.31 30.34
CA ASN A 238 -9.12 -4.88 31.64
C ASN A 238 -10.42 -5.72 31.59
N GLY A 239 -11.12 -5.74 30.46
CA GLY A 239 -12.29 -6.58 30.21
C GLY A 239 -13.59 -6.04 30.81
N ASN A 240 -13.68 -4.75 31.14
CA ASN A 240 -14.87 -4.16 31.74
C ASN A 240 -15.91 -3.66 30.69
N GLY A 241 -15.62 -3.79 29.40
CA GLY A 241 -16.47 -3.36 28.29
C GLY A 241 -16.36 -1.87 27.93
N ILE A 242 -15.44 -1.12 28.57
CA ILE A 242 -15.18 0.30 28.32
C ILE A 242 -13.80 0.40 27.66
N PRO A 243 -13.65 1.11 26.53
CA PRO A 243 -12.35 1.20 25.89
C PRO A 243 -11.36 2.04 26.67
N ASP A 244 -10.17 1.49 26.88
CA ASP A 244 -9.03 2.19 27.46
C ASP A 244 -8.18 2.91 26.40
N HIS A 245 -8.21 2.44 25.15
CA HIS A 245 -7.34 2.96 24.09
C HIS A 245 -7.96 2.85 22.70
N VAL A 246 -7.48 3.68 21.78
CA VAL A 246 -7.87 3.66 20.37
C VAL A 246 -6.66 3.89 19.47
N MET A 247 -6.60 3.17 18.36
CA MET A 247 -5.63 3.36 17.28
C MET A 247 -6.34 3.33 15.92
N MET A 248 -5.68 3.78 14.85
CA MET A 248 -6.18 3.64 13.47
C MET A 248 -5.47 2.50 12.76
N VAL A 249 -6.18 1.81 11.87
CA VAL A 249 -5.64 0.73 11.05
C VAL A 249 -4.79 1.31 9.92
N SER A 250 -3.48 1.02 9.95
CA SER A 250 -2.49 1.51 8.98
C SER A 250 -2.11 0.48 7.92
N ALA A 251 -2.38 -0.81 8.13
CA ALA A 251 -2.25 -1.84 7.09
C ALA A 251 -3.15 -3.04 7.34
N VAL A 252 -3.60 -3.67 6.26
CA VAL A 252 -4.32 -4.94 6.27
C VAL A 252 -3.73 -5.85 5.20
N SER A 253 -3.36 -7.08 5.56
CA SER A 253 -2.92 -8.08 4.60
C SER A 253 -3.42 -9.47 4.99
N ALA A 254 -3.52 -10.38 4.02
CA ALA A 254 -3.65 -11.79 4.35
C ALA A 254 -2.39 -12.28 5.07
N ALA A 255 -2.52 -13.11 6.10
CA ALA A 255 -1.38 -13.84 6.63
C ALA A 255 -0.85 -14.79 5.55
N ALA A 256 0.47 -14.90 5.48
CA ALA A 256 1.09 -15.90 4.64
C ALA A 256 0.61 -17.28 5.11
N THR A 257 -0.08 -18.01 4.23
CA THR A 257 -0.28 -19.44 4.44
C THR A 257 1.08 -20.08 4.34
N SER A 258 1.62 -20.53 5.48
CA SER A 258 2.83 -21.34 5.48
C SER A 258 2.50 -22.65 4.74
N SER A 259 2.88 -22.76 3.47
CA SER A 259 2.98 -24.04 2.78
C SER A 259 4.21 -24.78 3.33
N GLY A 260 4.10 -25.26 4.57
CA GLY A 260 5.10 -26.10 5.20
C GLY A 260 4.83 -27.57 4.86
N SER A 261 5.64 -28.15 3.98
CA SER A 261 5.82 -29.60 3.96
C SER A 261 6.60 -29.99 5.23
N GLY A 262 5.88 -30.31 6.30
CA GLY A 262 6.46 -30.70 7.57
C GLY A 262 5.54 -31.68 8.29
N SER A 263 5.88 -32.96 8.21
CA SER A 263 5.30 -34.03 9.01
C SER A 263 5.71 -33.87 10.48
N SER A 264 4.76 -33.66 11.40
CA SER A 264 4.77 -34.29 12.73
C SER A 264 3.48 -33.97 13.50
N ALA A 265 3.02 -34.95 14.26
CA ALA A 265 1.79 -34.99 15.03
C ALA A 265 1.92 -34.28 16.40
N SER A 266 0.86 -33.58 16.81
CA SER A 266 0.29 -33.59 18.17
C SER A 266 -0.94 -32.69 18.19
N GLY A 267 -2.04 -33.18 18.78
CA GLY A 267 -3.33 -32.52 18.80
C GLY A 267 -3.35 -31.26 19.65
N SER A 268 -3.69 -30.14 19.00
CA SER A 268 -4.42 -29.02 19.58
C SER A 268 -5.19 -28.38 18.43
N THR A 269 -6.52 -28.51 18.45
CA THR A 269 -7.38 -27.84 17.48
C THR A 269 -7.44 -26.34 17.82
N SER A 270 -6.38 -25.59 17.51
CA SER A 270 -6.52 -24.16 17.28
C SER A 270 -7.07 -24.00 15.87
N ALA A 271 -8.33 -23.56 15.77
CA ALA A 271 -8.92 -23.18 14.49
C ALA A 271 -7.94 -22.26 13.77
N ALA A 272 -7.38 -22.73 12.66
CA ALA A 272 -6.59 -21.92 11.76
C ALA A 272 -7.52 -20.85 11.17
N SER A 273 -7.70 -19.76 11.91
CA SER A 273 -8.29 -18.54 11.38
C SER A 273 -7.38 -18.13 10.24
N SER A 274 -7.96 -17.92 9.06
CA SER A 274 -7.28 -17.30 7.94
C SER A 274 -6.90 -15.89 8.39
N SER A 275 -5.75 -15.74 9.06
CA SER A 275 -5.52 -14.59 9.93
C SER A 275 -5.27 -13.37 9.07
N THR A 276 -6.08 -12.34 9.27
CA THR A 276 -5.83 -11.04 8.69
C THR A 276 -4.74 -10.39 9.54
N ILE A 277 -3.63 -9.98 8.94
CA ILE A 277 -2.61 -9.18 9.63
C ILE A 277 -3.10 -7.75 9.61
N ILE A 278 -3.32 -7.18 10.80
CA ILE A 278 -3.73 -5.80 11.00
C ILE A 278 -2.58 -5.05 11.67
N LYS A 279 -2.17 -3.93 11.07
CA LYS A 279 -1.21 -2.99 11.63
C LYS A 279 -1.90 -1.68 12.00
N LEU A 280 -1.37 -1.01 13.02
CA LEU A 280 -2.01 0.14 13.65
C LEU A 280 -1.04 1.32 13.79
N VAL A 281 -1.60 2.54 13.76
CA VAL A 281 -0.92 3.80 14.05
C VAL A 281 -1.64 4.53 15.20
N GLY A 282 -0.90 5.10 16.15
CA GLY A 282 -1.48 5.76 17.33
C GLY A 282 -0.45 6.42 18.25
N HIS A 283 -0.95 7.18 19.23
CA HIS A 283 -0.21 7.91 20.27
C HIS A 283 -0.26 7.20 21.64
N ASN A 284 0.27 7.84 22.70
CA ASN A 284 0.50 7.36 24.08
C ASN A 284 1.55 6.26 24.20
N LEU A 285 1.67 5.42 23.19
CA LEU A 285 2.88 4.70 22.85
C LEU A 285 3.01 4.75 21.33
N ASP A 286 3.83 5.69 20.86
CA ASP A 286 3.93 6.06 19.45
C ASP A 286 4.32 4.86 18.58
N TYR A 287 3.47 4.53 17.62
CA TYR A 287 3.72 3.53 16.59
C TYR A 287 3.01 3.88 15.29
N ASP A 288 3.58 3.49 14.15
CA ASP A 288 3.03 3.66 12.79
C ASP A 288 2.56 2.36 12.12
N TYR A 289 3.09 1.21 12.57
CA TYR A 289 2.67 -0.12 12.12
C TYR A 289 2.69 -1.16 13.26
N ARG A 290 2.11 -0.83 14.42
CA ARG A 290 1.99 -1.75 15.56
C ARG A 290 1.17 -2.98 15.16
N ASP A 291 1.68 -4.16 15.47
CA ASP A 291 0.98 -5.41 15.20
C ASP A 291 -0.17 -5.64 16.17
N LEU A 292 -1.40 -5.81 15.65
CA LEU A 292 -2.58 -6.03 16.49
C LEU A 292 -2.42 -7.25 17.40
N GLN A 293 -1.98 -8.38 16.84
CA GLN A 293 -1.91 -9.63 17.59
C GLN A 293 -0.86 -9.55 18.69
N THR A 294 0.29 -8.94 18.43
CA THR A 294 1.29 -8.63 19.46
C THR A 294 0.71 -7.75 20.57
N THR A 295 -0.08 -6.74 20.21
CA THR A 295 -0.70 -5.83 21.16
C THR A 295 -1.61 -6.56 22.14
N ILE A 296 -2.52 -7.44 21.67
CA ILE A 296 -3.52 -8.10 22.52
C ILE A 296 -3.04 -9.42 23.15
N THR A 297 -1.96 -10.02 22.65
CA THR A 297 -1.45 -11.30 23.18
C THR A 297 -0.18 -11.17 24.00
N LYS A 298 0.63 -10.13 23.78
CA LYS A 298 1.91 -9.92 24.47
C LYS A 298 1.93 -8.65 25.29
N ASP A 299 1.59 -7.51 24.68
CA ASP A 299 1.70 -6.21 25.37
C ASP A 299 0.60 -6.05 26.42
N HIS A 300 -0.62 -6.49 26.09
CA HIS A 300 -1.79 -6.51 26.97
C HIS A 300 -2.50 -7.87 26.92
N PRO A 301 -1.93 -8.93 27.54
CA PRO A 301 -2.50 -10.27 27.45
C PRO A 301 -3.93 -10.35 27.98
N GLY A 302 -4.85 -10.86 27.17
CA GLY A 302 -6.26 -11.00 27.54
C GLY A 302 -7.13 -9.78 27.21
N ALA A 303 -6.54 -8.74 26.62
CA ALA A 303 -7.29 -7.60 26.10
C ALA A 303 -8.30 -8.01 25.03
N THR A 304 -9.40 -7.27 24.97
CA THR A 304 -10.37 -7.40 23.88
C THR A 304 -10.27 -6.22 22.92
N VAL A 305 -10.64 -6.47 21.67
CA VAL A 305 -10.64 -5.46 20.60
C VAL A 305 -11.95 -5.51 19.84
N TRP A 306 -12.44 -4.32 19.47
CA TRP A 306 -13.45 -4.16 18.43
C TRP A 306 -13.03 -3.04 17.50
N PHE A 307 -13.68 -2.98 16.34
CA PHE A 307 -13.37 -1.97 15.34
C PHE A 307 -14.58 -1.10 15.04
N TYR A 308 -14.32 0.08 14.49
CA TYR A 308 -15.31 0.87 13.80
C TYR A 308 -14.90 1.05 12.34
N ALA A 309 -15.73 0.52 11.45
CA ALA A 309 -15.66 0.80 10.03
C ALA A 309 -16.04 2.26 9.77
N LEU A 310 -15.18 2.98 9.03
CA LEU A 310 -15.44 4.37 8.66
C LEU A 310 -16.73 4.52 7.82
N PRO A 311 -17.44 5.67 7.93
CA PRO A 311 -18.60 5.94 7.08
C PRO A 311 -18.26 5.86 5.59
N LYS A 312 -19.18 5.35 4.77
CA LYS A 312 -18.96 5.24 3.31
C LYS A 312 -18.66 6.57 2.63
N SER A 313 -19.19 7.68 3.13
CA SER A 313 -18.92 9.03 2.62
C SER A 313 -17.50 9.52 2.87
N PHE A 314 -16.77 8.88 3.80
CA PHE A 314 -15.38 9.20 4.13
C PHE A 314 -14.40 8.40 3.25
N ARG A 315 -14.85 7.26 2.70
CA ARG A 315 -14.03 6.36 1.86
C ARG A 315 -13.96 6.80 0.41
#